data_AF-A0A9R1TJC7-F1
#
_entry.id   AF-A0A9R1TJC7-F1
#
_cell.length_a   1.000
_cell.length_b   1.000
_cell.length_c   1.000
_cell.angle_alpha   90.00
_cell.angle_beta   90.00
_cell.angle_gamma   90.00
#
_symmetry.space_group_name_H-M   'P 1'
#
loop_
_entity.id
_entity.type
_entity.pdbx_description
1 polymer ?
#
loop_
_entity_poly.entity_id
_entity_poly.type
_entity_poly.pdbx_seq_one_letter_code
_entity_poly.pdbx_strand_id
1 'polypeptide(L)'
;MDCEHVYSKTRSLFGKWCNFSEHDKIEVDVKSEPNFMKEYIRLDPVTQETQFSRKFAVHEVNTTTATFKESGQHHVEGGWPKDINMHDLEQTVRYRRKVEKDELYIHTMLQLLPPMEHTILQNNACNIYEQYFQDEEITPLIQRTFSRTVNVYRDIVPLKRPITHLSWSPDQGNRLAVSYCDTEFRKSKIFSCNSYIWDVDNPNTPFITLRPSFPIVTMDYSPKDSNILEW
;
A
#
# COMPACT_ATOMS: atom_id res chain seq x y z
N MET A 1 -82.44 -26.40 -29.24
CA MET A 1 -81.39 -26.33 -28.19
C MET A 1 -80.48 -27.48 -28.47
N ASP A 2 -79.34 -27.23 -29.11
CA ASP A 2 -78.40 -28.28 -29.46
C ASP A 2 -77.61 -28.65 -28.21
N CYS A 3 -77.98 -29.78 -27.60
CA CYS A 3 -77.23 -30.40 -26.53
C CYS A 3 -75.98 -31.06 -27.13
N GLU A 4 -74.95 -30.29 -27.47
CA GLU A 4 -73.63 -30.83 -27.73
C GLU A 4 -72.99 -31.28 -26.41
N HIS A 5 -73.27 -32.53 -26.03
CA HIS A 5 -72.57 -33.15 -24.92
C HIS A 5 -71.18 -33.58 -25.39
N VAL A 6 -70.18 -32.73 -25.18
CA VAL A 6 -68.78 -33.06 -25.47
C VAL A 6 -68.29 -34.05 -24.41
N TYR A 7 -68.24 -35.33 -24.78
CA TYR A 7 -67.70 -36.38 -23.93
C TYR A 7 -66.17 -36.34 -23.94
N SER A 8 -65.56 -35.76 -22.90
CA SER A 8 -64.12 -35.78 -22.69
C SER A 8 -63.72 -36.96 -21.82
N LYS A 9 -62.89 -37.86 -22.35
CA LYS A 9 -62.28 -38.96 -21.59
C LYS A 9 -60.78 -38.69 -21.45
N THR A 10 -60.24 -38.90 -20.25
CA THR A 10 -58.79 -38.85 -20.03
C THR A 10 -58.10 -40.04 -20.70
N ARG A 11 -56.88 -39.84 -21.22
CA ARG A 11 -56.15 -40.86 -22.01
C ARG A 11 -55.96 -42.19 -21.28
N SER A 12 -55.83 -42.16 -19.95
CA SER A 12 -55.72 -43.35 -19.09
C SER A 12 -56.97 -44.25 -19.09
N LEU A 13 -58.11 -43.75 -19.59
CA LEU A 13 -59.37 -44.50 -19.68
C LEU A 13 -59.60 -45.12 -21.07
N PHE A 14 -58.76 -44.82 -22.06
CA PHE A 14 -58.82 -45.44 -23.38
C PHE A 14 -58.08 -46.79 -23.38
N GLY A 15 -58.66 -47.79 -24.04
CA GLY A 15 -58.06 -49.13 -24.16
C GLY A 15 -58.21 -50.04 -22.94
N LYS A 16 -59.01 -49.64 -21.93
CA LYS A 16 -59.40 -50.56 -20.85
C LYS A 16 -60.16 -51.75 -21.43
N TRP A 17 -59.83 -52.95 -20.98
CA TRP A 17 -60.54 -54.17 -21.36
C TRP A 17 -62.01 -54.04 -20.89
N CYS A 18 -62.94 -54.04 -21.84
CA CYS A 18 -64.36 -54.23 -21.54
C CYS A 18 -64.57 -55.68 -21.08
N ASN A 19 -64.67 -55.89 -19.77
CA ASN A 19 -65.00 -57.21 -19.23
C ASN A 19 -66.51 -57.42 -19.38
N PHE A 20 -66.92 -58.13 -20.42
CA PHE A 20 -68.30 -58.60 -20.57
C PHE A 20 -68.47 -59.91 -19.80
N SER A 21 -68.45 -59.82 -18.46
CA SER A 21 -68.93 -60.89 -17.60
C SER A 21 -70.34 -60.54 -17.16
N GLU A 22 -71.21 -61.55 -16.98
CA GLU A 22 -72.53 -61.37 -16.38
C GLU A 22 -72.32 -60.80 -14.97
N HIS A 23 -72.46 -59.48 -14.86
CA HIS A 23 -72.56 -58.81 -13.59
C HIS A 23 -74.04 -58.63 -13.31
N ASP A 24 -74.49 -59.18 -12.18
CA ASP A 24 -75.89 -59.15 -11.70
C ASP A 24 -76.28 -57.75 -11.18
N LYS A 25 -75.74 -56.70 -11.81
CA LYS A 25 -75.86 -55.31 -11.42
C LYS A 25 -76.42 -54.52 -12.60
N ILE A 26 -77.73 -54.29 -12.55
CA ILE A 26 -78.42 -53.43 -13.51
C ILE A 26 -78.03 -51.98 -13.19
N GLU A 27 -77.12 -51.39 -13.98
CA GLU A 27 -76.74 -49.98 -13.81
C GLU A 27 -77.87 -49.03 -14.24
N VAL A 28 -78.71 -49.47 -15.17
CA VAL A 28 -79.87 -48.72 -15.67
C VAL A 28 -81.00 -49.71 -16.01
N ASP A 29 -82.14 -49.60 -15.33
CA ASP A 29 -83.37 -50.33 -15.65
C ASP A 29 -84.33 -49.40 -16.40
N VAL A 30 -84.44 -49.57 -17.73
CA VAL A 30 -85.37 -48.80 -18.56
C VAL A 30 -86.64 -49.63 -18.76
N LYS A 31 -87.66 -49.35 -17.94
CA LYS A 31 -88.96 -50.02 -18.04
C LYS A 31 -89.71 -49.58 -19.28
N SER A 32 -90.39 -50.54 -19.92
CA SER A 32 -91.22 -50.27 -21.10
C SER A 32 -92.49 -49.53 -20.72
N GLU A 33 -92.68 -48.33 -21.27
CA GLU A 33 -93.88 -47.51 -21.13
C GLU A 33 -94.93 -47.96 -22.18
N PRO A 34 -96.05 -48.58 -21.78
CA PRO A 34 -96.98 -49.25 -22.71
C PRO A 34 -97.72 -48.27 -23.65
N ASN A 35 -97.73 -46.97 -23.34
CA ASN A 35 -98.31 -45.96 -24.20
C ASN A 35 -97.53 -45.76 -25.50
N PHE A 36 -96.19 -45.86 -25.48
CA PHE A 36 -95.38 -45.72 -26.70
C PHE A 36 -95.56 -46.89 -27.67
N MET A 37 -96.05 -48.04 -27.19
CA MET A 37 -96.35 -49.17 -28.07
C MET A 37 -97.53 -48.87 -29.01
N LYS A 38 -98.43 -47.94 -28.63
CA LYS A 38 -99.55 -47.50 -29.49
C LYS A 38 -99.08 -46.60 -30.65
N GLU A 39 -97.95 -45.93 -30.49
CA GLU A 39 -97.33 -45.06 -31.50
C GLU A 39 -96.20 -45.78 -32.27
N TYR A 40 -95.96 -47.06 -31.97
CA TYR A 40 -94.95 -47.85 -32.65
C TYR A 40 -95.35 -48.09 -34.11
N ILE A 41 -94.60 -47.48 -35.03
CA ILE A 41 -94.71 -47.72 -36.46
C ILE A 41 -93.47 -48.51 -36.89
N ARG A 42 -93.68 -49.71 -37.41
CA ARG A 42 -92.61 -50.50 -38.00
C ARG A 42 -92.19 -49.83 -39.31
N LEU A 43 -91.04 -49.19 -39.30
CA LEU A 43 -90.39 -48.66 -40.50
C LEU A 43 -89.60 -49.80 -41.16
N ASP A 44 -89.88 -50.06 -42.43
CA ASP A 44 -89.18 -51.04 -43.26
C ASP A 44 -89.25 -50.55 -44.73
N PRO A 45 -88.12 -50.18 -45.38
CA PRO A 45 -86.73 -50.24 -44.89
C PRO A 45 -86.32 -49.04 -44.03
N VAL A 46 -85.39 -49.27 -43.08
CA VAL A 46 -84.72 -48.22 -42.29
C VAL A 46 -83.32 -47.98 -42.83
N THR A 47 -83.01 -46.73 -43.17
CA THR A 47 -81.64 -46.31 -43.50
C THR A 47 -81.00 -45.72 -42.26
N GLN A 48 -79.96 -46.37 -41.71
CA GLN A 48 -79.11 -45.81 -40.65
C GLN A 48 -77.71 -45.59 -41.20
N GLU A 49 -77.14 -44.42 -40.92
CA GLU A 49 -75.76 -44.12 -41.28
C GLU A 49 -74.80 -44.58 -40.17
N THR A 50 -73.79 -45.36 -40.54
CA THR A 50 -72.70 -45.78 -39.63
C THR A 50 -71.43 -45.02 -39.99
N GLN A 51 -70.85 -44.30 -39.03
CA GLN A 51 -69.59 -43.60 -39.24
C GLN A 51 -68.40 -44.53 -38.99
N PHE A 52 -67.70 -44.93 -40.06
CA PHE A 52 -66.40 -45.61 -39.98
C PHE A 52 -65.28 -44.60 -40.29
N SER A 53 -64.91 -43.77 -39.31
CA SER A 53 -63.78 -42.84 -39.44
C SER A 53 -62.66 -43.20 -38.45
N ARG A 54 -61.40 -42.95 -38.86
CA ARG A 54 -60.24 -43.11 -37.98
C ARG A 54 -60.26 -42.02 -36.91
N LYS A 55 -60.20 -42.41 -35.64
CA LYS A 55 -60.12 -41.47 -34.52
C LYS A 55 -58.68 -40.97 -34.38
N PHE A 56 -58.48 -39.67 -34.49
CA PHE A 56 -57.18 -39.04 -34.27
C PHE A 56 -57.13 -38.41 -32.87
N ALA A 57 -55.94 -38.44 -32.25
CA ALA A 57 -55.65 -37.75 -31.00
C ALA A 57 -54.41 -36.88 -31.20
N VAL A 58 -54.48 -35.62 -30.77
CA VAL A 58 -53.38 -34.65 -30.88
C VAL A 58 -52.71 -34.51 -29.51
N HIS A 59 -51.38 -34.41 -29.51
CA HIS A 59 -50.58 -34.15 -28.32
C HIS A 59 -49.62 -32.99 -28.59
N GLU A 60 -49.55 -32.05 -27.65
CA GLU A 60 -48.62 -30.95 -27.68
C GLU A 60 -47.75 -31.02 -26.41
N VAL A 61 -46.44 -30.98 -26.59
CA VAL A 61 -45.46 -31.08 -25.49
C VAL A 61 -44.44 -29.96 -25.69
N ASN A 62 -44.38 -29.04 -24.73
CA ASN A 62 -43.37 -27.98 -24.69
C ASN A 62 -42.32 -28.35 -23.64
N THR A 63 -41.07 -28.51 -24.06
CA THR A 63 -39.93 -28.68 -23.17
C THR A 63 -39.18 -27.37 -23.00
N THR A 64 -38.76 -27.09 -21.76
CA THR A 64 -37.92 -25.92 -21.45
C THR A 64 -36.49 -26.17 -21.92
N THR A 65 -35.82 -25.13 -22.45
CA THR A 65 -34.44 -25.21 -22.91
C THR A 65 -33.48 -25.41 -21.73
N ALA A 66 -32.73 -26.53 -21.75
CA ALA A 66 -31.70 -26.80 -20.76
C ALA A 66 -30.37 -26.18 -21.19
N THR A 67 -29.78 -25.35 -20.34
CA THR A 67 -28.44 -24.77 -20.56
C THR A 67 -27.39 -25.64 -19.86
N PHE A 68 -26.49 -26.23 -20.65
CA PHE A 68 -25.35 -26.97 -20.13
C PHE A 68 -24.11 -26.08 -20.16
N LYS A 69 -23.29 -26.16 -19.10
CA LYS A 69 -21.98 -25.51 -19.06
C LYS A 69 -20.91 -26.58 -19.03
N GLU A 70 -20.09 -26.59 -20.07
CA GLU A 70 -18.88 -27.41 -20.13
C GLU A 70 -17.72 -26.60 -19.54
N SER A 71 -17.01 -27.18 -18.57
CA SER A 71 -15.82 -26.58 -17.97
C SER A 71 -14.64 -27.55 -18.10
N GLY A 72 -13.67 -27.21 -18.94
CA GLY A 72 -12.37 -27.87 -19.02
C GLY A 72 -11.33 -27.16 -18.17
N GLN A 73 -10.33 -27.89 -17.68
CA GLN A 73 -9.11 -27.34 -17.09
C GLN A 73 -8.00 -27.38 -18.14
N HIS A 74 -7.34 -26.24 -18.39
CA HIS A 74 -6.17 -26.19 -19.26
C HIS A 74 -4.93 -26.03 -18.39
N HIS A 75 -4.17 -27.12 -18.26
CA HIS A 75 -2.89 -27.12 -17.61
C HIS A 75 -1.80 -26.90 -18.65
N VAL A 76 -1.06 -25.79 -18.53
CA VAL A 76 0.08 -25.52 -19.40
C VAL A 76 1.34 -25.84 -18.61
N GLU A 77 1.77 -27.09 -18.65
CA GLU A 77 3.10 -27.48 -18.20
C GLU A 77 4.00 -27.78 -19.39
N GLY A 78 5.09 -27.03 -19.49
CA GLY A 78 6.16 -27.28 -20.45
C GLY A 78 5.93 -26.67 -21.85
N GLY A 79 7.02 -26.66 -22.62
CA GLY A 79 7.07 -26.27 -24.03
C GLY A 79 7.62 -27.40 -24.91
N TRP A 80 7.51 -28.65 -24.43
CA TRP A 80 8.00 -29.80 -25.16
C TRP A 80 7.11 -30.09 -26.38
N PRO A 81 7.70 -30.50 -27.51
CA PRO A 81 6.96 -31.01 -28.65
C PRO A 81 5.96 -32.12 -28.25
N LYS A 82 4.83 -32.22 -28.98
CA LYS A 82 3.73 -33.14 -28.69
C LYS A 82 4.15 -34.61 -28.54
N ASP A 83 5.24 -35.01 -29.18
CA ASP A 83 5.70 -36.40 -29.21
C ASP A 83 6.66 -36.75 -28.06
N ILE A 84 6.95 -35.81 -27.16
CA ILE A 84 7.94 -35.98 -26.09
C ILE A 84 7.23 -35.97 -24.75
N ASN A 85 7.34 -37.07 -24.02
CA ASN A 85 6.81 -37.14 -22.68
C ASN A 85 7.76 -36.42 -21.71
N MET A 86 7.31 -35.31 -21.13
CA MET A 86 8.07 -34.54 -20.13
C MET A 86 8.38 -35.34 -18.86
N HIS A 87 7.56 -36.34 -18.54
CA HIS A 87 7.71 -37.15 -17.33
C HIS A 87 8.79 -38.23 -17.51
N ASP A 88 9.24 -38.46 -18.76
CA ASP A 88 10.31 -39.36 -19.09
C ASP A 88 11.63 -38.58 -19.24
N LEU A 89 12.51 -38.73 -18.26
CA LEU A 89 13.81 -38.07 -18.23
C LEU A 89 14.71 -38.52 -19.39
N GLU A 90 14.59 -39.77 -19.85
CA GLU A 90 15.42 -40.28 -20.94
C GLU A 90 15.03 -39.64 -22.27
N GLN A 91 13.73 -39.49 -22.54
CA GLN A 91 13.22 -38.81 -23.73
C GLN A 91 13.63 -37.33 -23.77
N THR A 92 13.52 -36.62 -22.65
CA THR A 92 13.90 -35.21 -22.57
C THR A 92 15.40 -34.98 -22.78
N VAL A 93 16.26 -35.83 -22.20
CA VAL A 93 17.72 -35.77 -22.40
C VAL A 93 18.09 -36.14 -23.82
N ARG A 94 17.48 -37.18 -24.41
CA ARG A 94 17.72 -37.57 -25.80
C ARG A 94 17.35 -36.47 -26.77
N TYR A 95 16.23 -35.77 -26.53
CA TYR A 95 15.83 -34.64 -27.34
C TYR A 95 16.81 -33.47 -27.25
N ARG A 96 17.22 -33.07 -26.03
CA ARG A 96 18.22 -32.00 -25.84
C ARG A 96 19.52 -32.31 -26.59
N ARG A 97 20.04 -33.52 -26.42
CA ARG A 97 21.25 -33.98 -27.14
C ARG A 97 21.07 -34.01 -28.66
N LYS A 98 19.87 -34.28 -29.16
CA LYS A 98 19.58 -34.23 -30.60
C LYS A 98 19.66 -32.79 -31.12
N VAL A 99 19.10 -31.83 -30.39
CA VAL A 99 19.13 -30.41 -30.75
C VAL A 99 20.53 -29.83 -30.61
N GLU A 100 21.26 -30.16 -29.54
CA GLU A 100 22.62 -29.67 -29.29
C GLU A 100 23.66 -30.15 -30.33
N LYS A 101 23.37 -31.27 -31.01
CA LYS A 101 24.21 -31.81 -32.09
C LYS A 101 23.86 -31.24 -33.46
N ASP A 102 22.81 -30.44 -33.58
CA ASP A 102 22.44 -29.83 -34.85
C ASP A 102 23.50 -28.78 -35.26
N GLU A 103 24.00 -28.87 -36.48
CA GLU A 103 24.99 -27.94 -37.03
C GLU A 103 24.47 -26.49 -36.99
N LEU A 104 23.17 -26.28 -37.20
CA LEU A 104 22.57 -24.96 -37.12
C LEU A 104 22.62 -24.41 -35.68
N TYR A 105 22.37 -25.27 -34.69
CA TYR A 105 22.47 -24.90 -33.27
C TYR A 105 23.91 -24.50 -32.92
N ILE A 106 24.90 -25.29 -33.33
CA ILE A 106 26.31 -25.00 -33.06
C ILE A 106 26.73 -23.69 -33.74
N HIS A 107 26.36 -23.52 -35.02
CA HIS A 107 26.70 -22.32 -35.79
C HIS A 107 26.10 -21.05 -35.18
N THR A 108 24.82 -21.07 -34.81
CA THR A 108 24.14 -19.94 -34.18
C THR A 108 24.72 -19.62 -32.80
N MET A 109 25.03 -20.63 -31.99
CA MET A 109 25.70 -20.42 -30.70
C MET A 109 27.08 -19.76 -30.87
N LEU A 110 27.90 -20.23 -31.80
CA LEU A 110 29.20 -19.63 -32.08
C LEU A 110 29.11 -18.18 -32.59
N GLN A 111 28.01 -17.80 -33.26
CA GLN A 111 27.77 -16.42 -33.67
C GLN A 111 27.29 -15.52 -32.53
N LEU A 112 26.50 -16.05 -31.59
CA LEU A 112 25.87 -15.27 -30.51
C LEU A 112 26.74 -15.17 -29.25
N LEU A 113 27.62 -16.15 -29.00
CA LEU A 113 28.50 -16.14 -27.84
C LEU A 113 29.49 -14.96 -27.82
N PRO A 114 30.21 -14.63 -28.92
CA PRO A 114 31.15 -13.50 -28.92
C PRO A 114 30.53 -12.13 -28.58
N PRO A 115 29.39 -11.71 -29.18
CA PRO A 115 28.78 -10.43 -28.81
C PRO A 115 28.24 -10.46 -27.37
N MET A 116 27.74 -11.60 -26.88
CA MET A 116 27.33 -11.74 -25.47
C MET A 116 28.52 -11.60 -24.52
N GLU A 117 29.64 -12.25 -24.81
CA GLU A 117 30.86 -12.14 -24.01
C GLU A 117 31.37 -10.70 -23.98
N HIS A 118 31.36 -10.03 -25.14
CA HIS A 118 31.73 -8.62 -25.24
C HIS A 118 30.85 -7.72 -24.36
N THR A 119 29.52 -7.91 -24.35
CA THR A 119 28.64 -7.08 -23.47
C THR A 119 28.87 -7.35 -21.99
N ILE A 120 29.16 -8.60 -21.61
CA ILE A 120 29.53 -8.94 -20.22
C ILE A 120 30.82 -8.24 -19.82
N LEU A 121 31.86 -8.32 -20.65
CA LEU A 121 33.14 -7.66 -20.39
C LEU A 121 33.00 -6.14 -20.33
N GLN A 122 32.15 -5.55 -21.18
CA GLN A 122 31.86 -4.11 -21.14
C GLN A 122 31.15 -3.70 -19.83
N ASN A 123 30.15 -4.45 -19.38
CA ASN A 123 29.45 -4.17 -18.12
C ASN A 123 30.39 -4.27 -16.91
N ASN A 124 31.37 -5.17 -16.96
CA ASN A 124 32.38 -5.32 -15.92
C ASN A 124 33.47 -4.24 -15.97
N ALA A 125 33.69 -3.58 -17.11
CA ALA A 125 34.73 -2.58 -17.27
C ALA A 125 34.43 -1.29 -16.48
N CYS A 126 33.15 -0.91 -16.36
CA CYS A 126 32.73 0.24 -15.58
C CYS A 126 31.30 0.04 -15.08
N ASN A 127 31.11 0.15 -13.77
CA ASN A 127 29.78 0.11 -13.17
C ASN A 127 29.10 1.48 -13.33
N ILE A 128 28.38 1.65 -14.45
CA ILE A 128 27.62 2.87 -14.73
C ILE A 128 26.47 3.14 -13.75
N TYR A 129 26.15 2.19 -12.87
CA TYR A 129 25.09 2.31 -11.87
C TYR A 129 25.64 2.60 -10.46
N GLU A 130 26.96 2.73 -10.30
CA GLU A 130 27.55 3.06 -9.01
C GLU A 130 27.23 4.52 -8.61
N GLN A 131 26.69 4.70 -7.42
CA GLN A 131 26.44 6.01 -6.84
C GLN A 131 27.58 6.37 -5.89
N TYR A 132 28.41 7.33 -6.29
CA TYR A 132 29.48 7.83 -5.42
C TYR A 132 28.91 8.62 -4.23
N PHE A 133 29.56 8.49 -3.07
CA PHE A 133 29.26 9.24 -1.85
C PHE A 133 27.87 8.98 -1.24
N GLN A 134 27.28 7.80 -1.47
CA GLN A 134 25.98 7.45 -0.91
C GLN A 134 25.96 7.47 0.64
N ASP A 135 27.09 7.17 1.27
CA ASP A 135 27.23 7.09 2.73
C ASP A 135 27.95 8.29 3.36
N GLU A 136 28.25 9.34 2.58
CA GLU A 136 28.90 10.53 3.14
C GLU A 136 27.89 11.55 3.70
N GLU A 137 28.03 11.88 4.98
CA GLU A 137 27.32 12.98 5.59
C GLU A 137 27.94 14.32 5.18
N ILE A 138 27.12 15.20 4.59
CA ILE A 138 27.57 16.52 4.13
C ILE A 138 28.02 17.35 5.34
N THR A 139 29.34 17.51 5.48
CA THR A 139 29.90 18.37 6.53
C THR A 139 29.91 19.83 6.06
N PRO A 140 29.34 20.77 6.83
CA PRO A 140 29.35 22.18 6.44
C PRO A 140 30.78 22.73 6.46
N LEU A 141 31.26 23.20 5.31
CA LEU A 141 32.61 23.75 5.11
C LEU A 141 32.86 25.08 5.84
N ILE A 142 31.83 25.69 6.43
CA ILE A 142 31.91 27.03 7.01
C ILE A 142 31.58 26.97 8.49
N GLN A 143 32.60 27.22 9.32
CA GLN A 143 32.42 27.49 10.75
C GLN A 143 31.80 28.88 10.91
N ARG A 144 30.54 28.95 11.38
CA ARG A 144 29.87 30.22 11.65
C ARG A 144 30.52 30.91 12.84
N THR A 145 30.85 32.19 12.71
CA THR A 145 31.29 33.02 13.85
C THR A 145 30.09 33.28 14.76
N PHE A 146 30.24 33.04 16.06
CA PHE A 146 29.23 33.38 17.06
C PHE A 146 29.89 34.06 18.25
N SER A 147 29.20 35.03 18.84
CA SER A 147 29.59 35.68 20.08
C SER A 147 28.53 35.40 21.14
N ARG A 148 28.96 35.07 22.35
CA ARG A 148 28.08 34.85 23.50
C ARG A 148 28.67 35.57 24.70
N THR A 149 27.86 36.38 25.37
CA THR A 149 28.23 36.95 26.66
C THR A 149 28.21 35.86 27.71
N VAL A 150 29.36 35.59 28.33
CA VAL A 150 29.49 34.58 29.40
C VAL A 150 29.12 35.19 30.74
N ASN A 151 29.78 36.29 31.13
CA ASN A 151 29.60 36.95 32.41
C ASN A 151 29.30 38.45 32.25
N VAL A 152 28.58 39.02 33.23
CA VAL A 152 28.30 40.45 33.32
C VAL A 152 28.68 40.93 34.72
N TYR A 153 29.80 41.65 34.81
CA TYR A 153 30.28 42.24 36.07
C TYR A 153 29.61 43.60 36.30
N ARG A 154 28.88 43.75 37.41
CA ARG A 154 28.13 44.96 37.74
C ARG A 154 28.79 45.71 38.89
N ASP A 155 28.89 47.04 38.76
CA ASP A 155 29.38 47.88 39.84
C ASP A 155 28.50 47.69 41.10
N ILE A 156 29.15 47.52 42.26
CA ILE A 156 28.48 47.39 43.56
C ILE A 156 27.91 48.74 44.00
N VAL A 157 28.55 49.83 43.58
CA VAL A 157 28.08 51.18 43.89
C VAL A 157 26.78 51.42 43.10
N PRO A 158 25.68 51.80 43.77
CA PRO A 158 24.39 51.98 43.09
C PRO A 158 24.39 53.17 42.11
N LEU A 159 25.35 54.08 42.26
CA LEU A 159 25.59 55.18 41.34
C LEU A 159 26.33 54.67 40.10
N LYS A 160 25.77 54.90 38.91
CA LYS A 160 26.40 54.54 37.64
C LYS A 160 27.67 55.36 37.43
N ARG A 161 28.82 54.68 37.45
CA ARG A 161 30.13 55.24 37.12
C ARG A 161 30.61 54.64 35.78
N PRO A 162 31.19 55.43 34.87
CA PRO A 162 31.77 54.90 33.65
C PRO A 162 33.05 54.12 33.95
N ILE A 163 33.32 53.10 33.12
CA ILE A 163 34.56 52.33 33.15
C ILE A 163 35.54 53.02 32.21
N THR A 164 36.75 53.30 32.68
CA THR A 164 37.79 53.98 31.89
C THR A 164 38.84 53.03 31.35
N HIS A 165 39.17 51.98 32.09
CA HIS A 165 40.17 50.98 31.70
C HIS A 165 39.84 49.58 32.22
N LEU A 166 40.22 48.57 31.43
CA LEU A 166 40.11 47.15 31.73
C LEU A 166 41.46 46.49 31.49
N SER A 167 41.95 45.73 32.47
CA SER A 167 43.23 45.02 32.35
C SER A 167 43.09 43.57 32.85
N TRP A 168 43.58 42.62 32.06
CA TRP A 168 43.53 41.20 32.39
C TRP A 168 44.78 40.78 33.14
N SER A 169 44.62 39.94 34.15
CA SER A 169 45.77 39.38 34.84
C SER A 169 46.58 38.46 33.91
N PRO A 170 47.92 38.59 33.86
CA PRO A 170 48.77 37.74 33.01
C PRO A 170 48.78 36.28 33.48
N ASP A 171 48.35 36.01 34.70
CA ASP A 171 48.20 34.68 35.28
C ASP A 171 46.85 34.06 34.86
N GLN A 172 46.87 33.33 33.73
CA GLN A 172 45.75 32.56 33.16
C GLN A 172 44.48 33.35 32.79
N GLY A 173 44.46 34.67 32.98
CA GLY A 173 43.31 35.52 32.67
C GLY A 173 42.12 35.33 33.61
N ASN A 174 42.32 34.77 34.81
CA ASN A 174 41.23 34.52 35.74
C ASN A 174 40.76 35.77 36.48
N ARG A 175 41.55 36.86 36.46
CA ARG A 175 41.21 38.12 37.13
C ARG A 175 41.15 39.27 36.13
N LEU A 176 40.15 40.12 36.32
CA LEU A 176 39.91 41.32 35.51
C LEU A 176 39.94 42.55 36.42
N ALA A 177 40.95 43.40 36.25
CA ALA A 177 40.99 44.71 36.89
C ALA A 177 40.15 45.70 36.10
N VAL A 178 39.27 46.42 36.79
CA VAL A 178 38.33 47.37 36.23
C VAL A 178 38.45 48.69 36.99
N SER A 179 38.80 49.75 36.26
CA SER A 179 38.87 51.11 36.78
C SER A 179 37.57 51.86 36.53
N TYR A 180 37.02 52.47 37.57
CA TYR A 180 35.79 53.25 37.53
C TYR A 180 36.12 54.70 37.86
N CYS A 181 36.02 55.58 36.88
CA CYS A 181 36.32 57.00 37.05
C CYS A 181 35.44 57.84 36.14
N ASP A 182 34.83 58.89 36.68
CA ASP A 182 34.16 59.91 35.88
C ASP A 182 35.19 60.97 35.45
N THR A 183 35.34 61.19 34.15
CA THR A 183 36.28 62.17 33.59
C THR A 183 35.66 63.57 33.49
N GLU A 184 34.36 63.72 33.76
CA GLU A 184 33.67 65.01 33.68
C GLU A 184 33.84 65.84 34.96
N PHE A 185 34.96 66.57 35.05
CA PHE A 185 35.31 67.43 36.19
C PHE A 185 34.26 68.51 36.56
N ARG A 186 33.36 68.87 35.62
CA ARG A 186 32.33 69.89 35.84
C ARG A 186 31.11 69.41 36.64
N LYS A 187 30.89 68.09 36.75
CA LYS A 187 29.77 67.54 37.52
C LYS A 187 30.29 67.15 38.91
N SER A 188 30.02 67.98 39.92
CA SER A 188 30.40 67.77 41.32
C SER A 188 29.58 66.67 42.01
N LYS A 189 29.61 65.45 41.46
CA LYS A 189 29.13 64.26 42.17
C LYS A 189 30.32 63.64 42.89
N ILE A 190 30.21 63.52 44.21
CA ILE A 190 31.19 62.79 45.02
C ILE A 190 31.01 61.31 44.69
N PHE A 191 31.75 60.81 43.71
CA PHE A 191 31.80 59.40 43.40
C PHE A 191 32.84 58.72 44.30
N SER A 192 32.60 57.45 44.62
CA SER A 192 33.63 56.61 45.20
C SER A 192 34.80 56.50 44.21
N CYS A 193 36.03 56.67 44.69
CA CYS A 193 37.25 56.43 43.90
C CYS A 193 37.58 54.93 43.81
N ASN A 194 36.71 54.06 44.33
CA ASN A 194 36.99 52.64 44.42
C ASN A 194 36.95 51.97 43.05
N SER A 195 38.00 51.22 42.75
CA SER A 195 38.11 50.33 41.59
C SER A 195 38.07 48.88 42.05
N TYR A 196 37.79 47.94 41.14
CA TYR A 196 37.57 46.54 41.51
C TYR A 196 38.39 45.59 40.65
N ILE A 197 38.83 44.51 41.27
CA ILE A 197 39.32 43.32 40.58
C ILE A 197 38.23 42.28 40.68
N TRP A 198 37.78 41.79 39.53
CA TRP A 198 36.79 40.73 39.40
C TRP A 198 37.47 39.39 39.16
N ASP A 199 36.88 38.35 39.71
CA ASP A 199 37.24 36.96 39.41
C ASP A 199 36.29 36.44 38.33
N VAL A 200 36.81 35.75 37.33
CA VAL A 200 36.02 35.24 36.20
C VAL A 200 35.00 34.20 36.66
N ASP A 201 35.32 33.42 37.68
CA ASP A 201 34.42 32.39 38.20
C ASP A 201 33.25 32.98 39.01
N ASN A 202 33.43 34.19 39.57
CA ASN A 202 32.49 34.79 40.50
C ASN A 202 32.10 36.23 40.09
N PRO A 203 31.10 36.41 39.21
CA PRO A 203 30.72 37.73 38.70
C PRO A 203 29.86 38.58 39.66
N ASN A 204 29.39 38.01 40.77
CA ASN A 204 28.45 38.68 41.68
C ASN A 204 29.15 39.62 42.68
N THR A 205 30.40 39.33 43.03
CA THR A 205 31.16 40.08 44.02
C THR A 205 32.59 40.29 43.53
N PRO A 206 33.19 41.48 43.72
CA PRO A 206 34.57 41.70 43.36
C PRO A 206 35.47 40.83 44.25
N PHE A 207 36.55 40.35 43.67
CA PHE A 207 37.60 39.65 44.40
C PHE A 207 38.34 40.61 45.33
N ILE A 208 38.74 41.79 44.81
CA ILE A 208 39.43 42.83 45.58
C ILE A 208 38.80 44.19 45.28
N THR A 209 38.66 45.01 46.32
CA THR A 209 38.28 46.43 46.20
C THR A 209 39.50 47.31 46.45
N LEU A 210 39.90 48.06 45.44
CA LEU A 210 40.96 49.06 45.52
C LEU A 210 40.36 50.38 45.99
N ARG A 211 40.97 50.99 47.01
CA ARG A 211 40.51 52.25 47.63
C ARG A 211 41.59 53.32 47.53
N PRO A 212 41.83 53.85 46.33
CA PRO A 212 42.80 54.93 46.15
C PRO A 212 42.28 56.24 46.76
N SER A 213 43.20 57.11 47.15
CA SER A 213 42.87 58.46 47.64
C SER A 213 42.34 59.39 46.54
N PHE A 214 42.58 59.03 45.27
CA PHE A 214 42.19 59.79 44.08
C PHE A 214 41.56 58.87 43.02
N PRO A 215 40.72 59.39 42.11
CA PRO A 215 40.15 58.58 41.03
C PRO A 215 41.23 58.02 40.10
N ILE A 216 41.16 56.71 39.82
CA ILE A 216 42.08 56.03 38.91
C ILE A 216 41.48 56.00 37.51
N VAL A 217 42.16 56.60 36.54
CA VAL A 217 41.74 56.61 35.13
C VAL A 217 42.24 55.38 34.39
N THR A 218 43.50 55.00 34.63
CA THR A 218 44.18 53.87 33.98
C THR A 218 44.75 52.94 35.02
N MET A 219 44.65 51.64 34.78
CA MET A 219 45.17 50.61 35.67
C MET A 219 45.59 49.42 34.82
N ASP A 220 46.80 48.95 35.04
CA ASP A 220 47.35 47.81 34.33
C ASP A 220 48.03 46.80 35.25
N TYR A 221 47.87 45.51 34.91
CA TYR A 221 48.65 44.47 35.55
C TYR A 221 50.10 44.50 35.06
N SER A 222 51.05 44.31 35.98
CA SER A 222 52.44 44.14 35.59
C SER A 222 52.60 42.86 34.78
N PRO A 223 53.28 42.87 33.62
CA PRO A 223 53.44 41.67 32.79
C PRO A 223 54.35 40.61 33.43
N LYS A 224 55.13 40.98 34.45
CA LYS A 224 56.10 40.09 35.13
C LYS A 224 55.56 39.48 36.43
N ASP A 225 54.66 40.17 37.12
CA ASP A 225 54.11 39.75 38.40
C ASP A 225 52.61 40.01 38.44
N SER A 226 51.83 38.93 38.59
CA SER A 226 50.36 38.99 38.61
C SER A 226 49.77 39.61 39.87
N ASN A 227 50.61 39.85 40.89
CA ASN A 227 50.20 40.50 42.15
C ASN A 227 50.45 42.02 42.14
N ILE A 228 51.16 42.53 41.13
CA ILE A 228 51.47 43.95 41.01
C ILE A 228 50.53 44.59 39.99
N LEU A 229 49.94 45.71 40.41
CA LEU A 229 49.12 46.57 39.58
C LEU A 229 49.73 47.97 39.58
N GLU A 230 49.78 48.56 38.40
CA GLU A 230 50.33 49.90 38.13
C GLU A 230 49.15 50.84 37.82
N TRP A 231 49.01 51.92 38.58
CA TRP A 231 47.92 52.92 38.46
C TRP A 231 48.37 54.31 38.91
#